data_AF-A0A3M7TK13-F1
#
_entry.id   AF-A0A3M7TK13-F1
#
_cell.length_a   1.000
_cell.length_b   1.000
_cell.length_c   1.000
_cell.angle_alpha   90.00
_cell.angle_beta   90.00
_cell.angle_gamma   90.00
#
_symmetry.space_group_name_H-M   'P 1'
#
loop_
_entity.id
_entity.type
_entity.pdbx_description
1 polymer ?
#
loop_
_entity_poly.entity_id
_entity_poly.type
_entity_poly.pdbx_seq_one_letter_code
_entity_poly.pdbx_strand_id
1 'polypeptide(L)' 'MKKELLPTIFFGALLYGQIGINTAIPKATLDVTAKNYDGSTAEGLIVPRMTGNQLFAAIATNVYTMDQHGAIVYIYTGG' A
#
# COMPACT_ATOMS: atom_id res chain seq x y z
N MET A 1 31.90 -12.00 25.47
CA MET A 1 31.00 -12.19 24.31
C MET A 1 30.31 -10.86 23.95
N LYS A 2 31.06 -9.83 23.53
CA LYS A 2 30.54 -8.45 23.34
C LYS A 2 30.97 -7.79 22.02
N LYS A 3 31.56 -8.55 21.08
CA LYS A 3 32.18 -8.01 19.86
C LYS A 3 31.36 -8.20 18.58
N GLU A 4 30.27 -8.98 18.65
CA GLU A 4 29.42 -9.29 17.49
C GLU A 4 28.06 -8.55 17.51
N LEU A 5 27.84 -7.64 18.46
CA LEU A 5 26.57 -6.88 18.57
C LEU A 5 26.56 -5.62 17.69
N LEU A 6 27.73 -5.11 17.31
CA LEU A 6 27.87 -3.88 16.52
C LEU A 6 27.50 -4.03 15.03
N PRO A 7 27.84 -5.12 14.30
CA PRO A 7 27.48 -5.24 12.90
C PRO A 7 25.97 -5.46 12.68
N THR A 8 25.27 -6.06 13.66
CA THR A 8 23.83 -6.36 13.57
C THR A 8 22.95 -5.10 13.60
N ILE A 9 23.41 -4.03 14.28
CA ILE A 9 22.70 -2.74 14.33
C ILE A 9 22.82 -1.98 13.00
N PHE A 10 23.94 -2.14 12.28
CA PHE A 10 24.14 -1.45 10.99
C PHE A 10 23.36 -2.09 9.83
N PHE A 11 22.97 -3.36 9.91
CA PHE A 11 22.16 -4.01 8.87
C PHE A 11 20.65 -3.67 8.96
N GLY A 12 20.17 -3.25 10.14
CA GLY A 12 18.77 -2.86 10.36
C GLY A 12 18.41 -1.45 9.85
N ALA A 13 19.39 -0.57 9.64
CA ALA A 13 19.15 0.81 9.20
C ALA A 13 18.79 0.95 7.71
N LEU A 14 18.96 -0.11 6.90
CA LEU A 14 18.59 -0.12 5.48
C LEU A 14 17.14 -0.60 5.23
N LEU A 15 16.38 -0.95 6.28
CA LEU A 15 15.05 -1.56 6.14
C LEU A 15 13.87 -0.61 6.45
N TYR A 16 14.13 0.66 6.74
CA TYR A 16 13.08 1.64 7.02
C TYR A 16 12.79 2.51 5.79
N GLY A 17 12.09 1.96 4.79
CA GLY A 17 11.49 2.84 3.76
C GLY A 17 11.24 2.29 2.35
N GLN A 18 11.22 0.99 2.08
CA GLN A 18 10.78 0.55 0.75
C GLN A 18 9.26 0.35 0.72
N ILE A 19 8.53 1.29 0.12
CA ILE A 19 7.16 1.06 -0.40
C ILE A 19 7.14 1.23 -1.93
N GLY A 20 8.21 0.84 -2.62
CA GLY A 20 8.16 0.59 -4.05
C GLY A 20 7.61 -0.82 -4.30
N ILE A 21 6.39 -0.95 -4.85
CA ILE A 21 5.88 -2.26 -5.27
C ILE A 21 6.41 -2.49 -6.68
N ASN A 22 7.35 -3.43 -6.81
CA ASN A 22 8.00 -3.78 -8.09
C ASN A 22 8.90 -2.67 -8.68
N THR A 23 9.40 -1.74 -7.85
CA THR A 23 10.31 -0.65 -8.29
C THR A 23 11.61 -0.69 -7.48
N ALA A 24 12.71 -1.07 -8.13
CA ALA A 24 14.02 -1.23 -7.49
C ALA A 24 14.65 0.10 -7.01
N ILE A 25 14.35 1.19 -7.72
CA ILE A 25 14.79 2.56 -7.37
C ILE A 25 13.55 3.47 -7.40
N PRO A 26 12.74 3.48 -6.32
CA PRO A 26 11.51 4.26 -6.29
C PRO A 26 11.82 5.77 -6.32
N LYS A 27 11.05 6.53 -7.12
CA LYS A 27 11.19 7.99 -7.22
C LYS A 27 10.21 8.76 -6.31
N ALA A 28 9.36 8.02 -5.58
CA ALA A 28 8.40 8.54 -4.62
C ALA A 28 8.22 7.53 -3.48
N THR A 29 7.53 7.92 -2.40
CA THR A 29 7.25 7.04 -1.26
C THR A 29 6.49 5.78 -1.67
N LEU A 30 5.56 5.88 -2.63
CA LEU A 30 4.90 4.75 -3.30
C LEU A 30 5.15 4.86 -4.81
N ASP A 31 5.89 3.90 -5.36
CA ASP A 31 6.22 3.84 -6.78
C ASP A 31 5.90 2.43 -7.30
N VAL A 32 4.91 2.33 -8.20
CA VAL A 32 4.37 1.07 -8.72
C VAL A 32 4.57 1.04 -10.23
N THR A 33 5.44 0.15 -10.70
CA THR A 33 5.68 -0.05 -12.13
C THR A 33 5.17 -1.40 -12.61
N ALA A 34 4.66 -1.42 -13.84
CA ALA A 34 4.23 -2.64 -14.51
C ALA A 34 5.35 -3.70 -14.52
N LYS A 35 4.98 -4.96 -14.30
CA LYS A 35 5.92 -6.08 -14.39
C LYS A 35 6.28 -6.38 -15.84
N ASN A 36 5.28 -6.44 -16.71
CA ASN A 36 5.48 -6.58 -18.15
C ASN A 36 4.90 -5.38 -18.90
N TYR A 37 5.58 -4.95 -19.97
CA TYR A 37 5.13 -3.85 -20.84
C TYR A 37 4.62 -4.35 -22.20
N ASP A 38 4.50 -5.67 -22.37
CA ASP A 38 4.09 -6.32 -23.62
C ASP A 38 2.59 -6.66 -23.68
N GLY A 39 1.83 -6.33 -22.63
CA GLY A 39 0.39 -6.62 -22.53
C GLY A 39 0.06 -8.09 -22.24
N SER A 40 1.05 -8.92 -21.87
CA SER A 40 0.83 -10.33 -21.53
C SER A 40 0.13 -10.56 -20.18
N THR A 41 0.07 -9.53 -19.34
CA THR A 41 -0.46 -9.59 -17.98
C THR A 41 -1.40 -8.43 -17.67
N ALA A 42 -2.37 -8.69 -16.80
CA ALA A 42 -3.28 -7.66 -16.27
C ALA A 42 -2.57 -6.85 -15.18
N GLU A 43 -1.77 -5.86 -15.59
CA GLU A 43 -1.12 -4.91 -14.70
C GLU A 43 -2.15 -3.93 -14.11
N GLY A 44 -2.06 -3.62 -12.82
CA GLY A 44 -2.96 -2.65 -12.21
C GLY A 44 -2.91 -2.63 -10.69
N LEU A 45 -3.63 -1.67 -10.10
CA LEU A 45 -3.82 -1.54 -8.66
C LEU A 45 -5.27 -1.88 -8.31
N ILE A 46 -5.49 -2.99 -7.60
CA ILE A 46 -6.82 -3.32 -7.06
C ILE A 46 -6.94 -2.69 -5.68
N VAL A 47 -7.75 -1.64 -5.62
CA VAL A 47 -8.14 -0.98 -4.36
C VAL A 47 -9.35 -1.70 -3.72
N PRO A 48 -9.63 -1.48 -2.42
CA PRO A 48 -10.81 -2.04 -1.77
C PRO A 48 -12.09 -1.73 -2.52
N ARG A 49 -12.95 -2.75 -2.68
CA ARG A 49 -14.24 -2.67 -3.35
C ARG A 49 -15.34 -2.90 -2.34
N MET A 50 -16.33 -2.02 -2.30
CA MET A 50 -17.47 -2.15 -1.39
C MET A 50 -18.76 -1.60 -2.00
N THR A 51 -19.90 -2.00 -1.47
CA THR A 51 -21.19 -1.45 -1.89
C THR A 51 -21.43 -0.07 -1.29
N GLY A 52 -22.34 0.70 -1.87
CA GLY A 52 -22.76 1.98 -1.31
C GLY A 52 -23.28 1.86 0.13
N ASN A 53 -24.00 0.78 0.44
CA ASN A 53 -24.50 0.50 1.79
C ASN A 53 -23.38 0.25 2.79
N GLN A 54 -22.32 -0.46 2.39
CA GLN A 54 -21.15 -0.70 3.23
C GLN A 54 -20.41 0.62 3.50
N LEU A 55 -20.26 1.47 2.49
CA LEU A 55 -19.61 2.78 2.66
C LEU A 55 -20.45 3.66 3.60
N PHE A 56 -21.76 3.69 3.40
CA PHE A 56 -22.68 4.42 4.25
C PHE A 56 -22.60 3.94 5.71
N ALA A 57 -22.59 2.63 5.94
CA ALA A 57 -22.45 2.07 7.28
C ALA A 57 -21.13 2.50 7.95
N ALA A 58 -20.02 2.49 7.20
CA ALA A 58 -18.72 2.93 7.70
C ALA A 58 -18.69 4.42 8.08
N ILE A 59 -19.40 5.27 7.32
CA ILE A 59 -19.57 6.69 7.63
C ILE A 59 -20.45 6.84 8.88
N ALA A 60 -21.58 6.13 8.93
CA ALA A 60 -22.54 6.21 10.05
C ALA A 60 -21.92 5.78 11.39
N THR A 61 -20.92 4.90 11.39
CA THR A 61 -20.21 4.43 12.59
C THR A 61 -18.87 5.12 12.84
N ASN A 62 -18.57 6.22 12.14
CA ASN A 62 -17.31 6.97 12.27
C ASN A 62 -16.05 6.11 12.09
N VAL A 63 -16.06 5.17 11.14
CA VAL A 63 -14.86 4.36 10.80
C VAL A 63 -13.82 5.18 10.05
N TYR A 64 -14.26 6.09 9.18
CA TYR A 64 -13.38 7.08 8.56
C TYR A 64 -13.26 8.29 9.48
N THR A 65 -12.13 8.42 10.15
CA THR A 65 -11.83 9.54 11.07
C THR A 65 -10.84 10.51 10.44
N MET A 66 -10.37 11.49 11.22
CA MET A 66 -9.28 12.37 10.80
C MET A 66 -7.98 11.63 10.50
N ASP A 67 -7.78 10.41 10.99
CA ASP A 67 -6.59 9.63 10.69
C ASP A 67 -6.54 9.18 9.22
N GLN A 68 -7.69 9.11 8.56
CA GLN A 68 -7.81 8.86 7.12
C GLN A 68 -8.06 10.19 6.39
N HIS A 69 -7.02 11.02 6.28
CA HIS A 69 -7.06 12.26 5.49
C HIS A 69 -7.50 12.05 4.03
N GLY A 70 -7.38 10.83 3.50
CA GLY A 70 -7.95 10.42 2.22
C GLY A 70 -7.98 8.89 2.07
N ALA A 71 -8.94 8.39 1.30
CA ALA A 71 -9.09 6.97 0.98
C ALA A 71 -9.53 6.79 -0.48
N ILE A 72 -8.98 5.78 -1.16
CA ILE A 72 -9.40 5.39 -2.51
C ILE A 72 -10.12 4.04 -2.40
N VAL A 73 -11.39 4.03 -2.79
CA VAL A 73 -12.24 2.84 -2.81
C VAL A 73 -13.07 2.84 -4.08
N TYR A 74 -13.42 1.65 -4.57
CA TYR A 74 -14.34 1.49 -5.69
C TYR A 74 -15.71 1.05 -5.19
N ILE A 75 -16.73 1.80 -5.60
CA ILE A 75 -18.12 1.53 -5.24
C ILE A 75 -18.82 0.80 -6.38
N TYR A 76 -19.50 -0.28 -6.03
CA TYR A 76 -20.29 -1.07 -6.96
C TYR A 76 -21.69 -1.31 -6.41
N THR A 77 -22.64 -1.54 -7.31
CA THR A 77 -23.98 -2.02 -6.95
C THR A 77 -23.88 -3.52 -6.68
N GLY A 78 -24.20 -3.95 -5.46
CA GLY A 78 -24.38 -5.38 -5.18
C GLY A 78 -25.52 -5.90 -6.05
N GLY A 79 -25.28 -7.01 -6.76
CA GLY A 79 -26.33 -7.72 -7.51
C GLY A 79 -27.31 -8.42 -6.59
#